data_AF-A0A370DMJ8-F1
#
_entry.id   AF-A0A370DMJ8-F1
#
_cell.length_a   1.000
_cell.length_b   1.000
_cell.length_c   1.000
_cell.angle_alpha   90.00
_cell.angle_beta   90.00
_cell.angle_gamma   90.00
#
_symmetry.space_group_name_H-M   'P 1'
#
loop_
_entity.id
_entity.type
_entity.pdbx_description
1 polymer ?
#
loop_
_entity_poly.entity_id
_entity_poly.type
_entity_poly.pdbx_seq_one_letter_code
_entity_poly.pdbx_strand_id
1 'polypeptide(L)' 'MDVIYGLIPLMIGLGLIGVVIFIWSVKSGQYEDLEGDANRILMDDDDPLLPDSHSKKTPDNQEENQEEK' A
#
# COMPACT_ATOMS: atom_id res chain seq x y z
N MET A 1 0.92 31.08 37.07
CA MET A 1 2.03 30.67 36.17
C MET A 1 2.24 29.15 36.20
N ASP A 2 1.38 28.40 36.88
CA ASP A 2 1.62 26.98 37.18
C ASP A 2 1.27 26.03 36.04
N VAL A 3 0.36 26.45 35.15
CA VAL A 3 -0.06 25.66 33.98
C VAL A 3 1.10 25.35 33.02
N ILE A 4 2.07 26.26 32.92
CA ILE A 4 3.25 26.10 32.06
C ILE A 4 4.08 24.89 32.50
N TYR A 5 4.16 24.61 33.80
CA TYR A 5 4.90 23.45 34.32
C TYR A 5 4.25 22.12 33.95
N GLY A 6 2.95 22.09 33.64
CA GLY A 6 2.28 20.90 33.08
C GLY A 6 2.39 20.81 31.56
N LEU A 7 2.28 21.95 30.87
CA LEU A 7 2.26 22.00 29.40
C LEU A 7 3.62 21.70 28.76
N ILE A 8 4.72 22.17 29.34
CA ILE A 8 6.07 21.92 28.82
C ILE A 8 6.37 20.41 28.75
N PRO A 9 6.29 19.63 29.85
CA PRO A 9 6.58 18.21 29.81
C PRO A 9 5.58 17.44 28.96
N LEU A 10 4.31 17.86 28.93
CA LEU A 10 3.29 17.26 28.05
C LEU A 10 3.67 17.40 26.57
N MET A 11 4.11 18.59 26.14
CA MET A 11 4.51 18.84 24.76
C MET A 11 5.79 18.08 24.38
N ILE A 12 6.77 18.01 25.29
CA ILE A 12 7.97 17.19 25.10
C ILE A 12 7.59 15.72 24.96
N GLY A 13 6.69 15.22 25.81
CA GLY A 13 6.18 13.85 25.74
C GLY A 13 5.48 13.55 24.42
N LEU A 14 4.58 14.42 23.98
CA LEU A 14 3.90 14.29 22.68
C LEU A 14 4.89 14.30 21.50
N GLY A 15 5.90 15.17 21.56
CA GLY A 15 6.98 15.21 20.56
C GLY A 15 7.77 13.91 20.50
N LEU A 16 8.16 13.37 21.66
CA LEU A 16 8.87 12.09 21.75
C LEU A 16 8.03 10.92 21.21
N ILE A 17 6.75 10.88 21.57
CA ILE A 17 5.81 9.87 21.05
C ILE A 17 5.73 9.96 19.53
N GLY A 18 5.61 11.17 18.98
CA GLY A 18 5.61 11.40 17.53
C GLY A 18 6.88 10.87 16.85
N VAL A 19 8.05 11.15 17.42
CA VAL A 19 9.33 10.65 16.89
C VAL A 19 9.41 9.12 16.95
N VAL A 20 8.98 8.50 18.05
CA VAL A 20 8.97 7.02 18.17
C VAL A 20 8.06 6.39 17.13
N ILE A 21 6.85 6.93 16.96
CA ILE A 21 5.89 6.46 15.94
C ILE A 21 6.46 6.64 14.54
N PHE A 22 7.09 7.79 14.27
CA PHE A 22 7.72 8.09 12.98
C PHE A 22 8.83 7.08 12.64
N ILE A 23 9.75 6.84 13.57
CA ILE A 23 10.84 5.86 13.38
C ILE A 23 10.27 4.46 13.18
N TRP A 24 9.22 4.08 13.93
CA TRP A 24 8.54 2.80 13.75
C TRP A 24 7.90 2.68 12.37
N SER A 25 7.21 3.73 11.90
CA SER A 25 6.58 3.77 10.58
C SER A 25 7.60 3.64 9.45
N VAL A 26 8.74 4.32 9.56
CA VAL A 26 9.85 4.20 8.60
C VAL A 26 10.41 2.79 8.58
N LYS A 27 10.63 2.19 9.75
CA LYS A 27 11.16 0.81 9.85
C LYS A 27 10.16 -0.24 9.37
N SER A 28 8.86 0.03 9.43
CA SER A 28 7.80 -0.87 8.94
C SER A 28 7.67 -0.90 7.40
N GLY A 29 8.53 -0.19 6.65
CA GLY A 29 8.53 -0.25 5.19
C GLY A 29 7.37 0.48 4.50
N GLN A 30 6.57 1.25 5.24
CA GLN A 30 5.39 1.95 4.71
C GLN A 30 5.70 3.00 3.63
N TYR A 31 6.97 3.35 3.44
CA TYR A 31 7.43 4.31 2.42
C TYR A 31 8.10 3.64 1.22
N GLU A 32 8.21 2.32 1.20
CA GLU A 32 8.89 1.59 0.11
C GLU A 32 8.02 1.50 -1.17
N ASP A 33 6.70 1.60 -1.04
CA ASP A 33 5.75 1.46 -2.17
C ASP A 33 5.22 2.81 -2.72
N LEU A 34 5.88 3.93 -2.39
CA LEU A 34 5.53 5.23 -2.99
C LEU A 34 5.78 5.28 -4.51
N GLU A 35 6.72 4.46 -4.98
CA GLU A 35 7.11 4.39 -6.39
C GLU A 35 6.13 3.54 -7.22
N GLY A 36 5.47 2.55 -6.61
CA GLY A 36 4.53 1.65 -7.28
C GLY A 36 3.16 2.28 -7.58
N ASP A 37 2.65 3.12 -6.68
CA ASP A 37 1.35 3.80 -6.84
C ASP A 37 1.42 4.94 -7.88
N ALA A 38 2.51 5.72 -7.87
CA ALA A 38 2.73 6.79 -8.83
C ALA A 38 2.94 6.27 -10.27
N ASN A 39 3.47 5.05 -10.41
CA ASN A 39 3.67 4.44 -11.71
C ASN A 39 2.36 4.01 -12.39
N ARG A 40 1.33 3.65 -11.60
CA ARG A 40 -0.01 3.32 -12.16
C ARG A 40 -0.70 4.56 -12.70
N ILE A 41 -0.71 5.67 -11.95
CA ILE A 41 -1.44 6.87 -12.38
C ILE A 41 -0.87 7.56 -13.63
N LEU A 42 0.40 7.31 -13.98
CA LEU A 42 1.04 7.85 -15.19
C LEU A 42 1.02 6.86 -16.37
N MET A 43 0.88 5.56 -16.13
CA MET A 43 0.88 4.52 -17.16
C MET A 43 -0.52 3.98 -17.51
N ASP A 44 -1.56 4.30 -16.72
CA ASP A 44 -2.94 3.84 -16.94
C ASP A 44 -3.66 4.52 -18.13
N ASP A 45 -3.09 5.58 -18.72
CA ASP A 45 -3.72 6.31 -19.83
C ASP A 45 -3.46 5.70 -21.23
N ASP A 46 -2.56 4.71 -21.35
CA ASP A 46 -2.14 4.13 -22.64
C ASP A 46 -2.58 2.67 -22.88
N ASP A 47 -3.41 2.08 -22.02
CA ASP A 47 -3.83 0.67 -22.16
C ASP A 47 -5.32 0.51 -22.56
N PRO A 48 -5.66 0.30 -23.85
CA PRO A 48 -7.04 0.09 -24.30
C PRO A 48 -7.64 -1.30 -23.97
N LEU A 49 -6.98 -2.11 -23.13
CA LEU A 49 -7.27 -3.54 -22.97
C LEU A 49 -7.23 -4.06 -21.53
N LEU A 50 -7.84 -3.38 -20.55
CA LEU A 50 -8.00 -3.97 -19.21
C LEU A 50 -9.33 -4.77 -19.10
N PRO A 51 -9.32 -6.12 -19.08
CA PRO A 51 -10.46 -6.89 -18.61
C PRO A 51 -10.43 -6.99 -17.08
N ASP A 52 -11.52 -6.52 -16.45
CA ASP A 52 -11.84 -6.79 -15.05
C ASP A 52 -11.74 -8.29 -14.77
N SER A 53 -10.83 -8.70 -13.87
CA SER A 53 -10.84 -10.08 -13.37
C SER A 53 -10.41 -10.18 -11.92
N HIS A 54 -11.31 -9.73 -11.04
CA HIS A 54 -11.61 -10.52 -9.86
C HIS A 54 -12.25 -11.86 -10.28
N SER A 55 -11.46 -12.89 -10.59
CA SER A 55 -11.95 -14.26 -10.52
C SER A 55 -10.82 -15.28 -10.48
N LYS A 56 -10.50 -15.76 -9.27
CA LYS A 56 -9.78 -17.02 -9.07
C LYS A 56 -10.78 -18.06 -8.57
N LYS A 57 -11.41 -18.79 -9.50
CA LYS A 57 -12.08 -20.11 -9.35
C LYS A 57 -12.62 -20.45 -10.75
N THR A 58 -12.12 -21.47 -11.43
CA THR A 58 -12.46 -22.89 -11.25
C THR A 58 -11.60 -23.69 -12.26
N PRO A 59 -11.11 -24.90 -11.95
CA PRO A 59 -10.39 -25.70 -12.94
C PRO A 59 -11.39 -26.26 -13.95
N ASP A 60 -11.29 -25.82 -15.20
CA ASP A 60 -12.10 -26.36 -16.28
C ASP A 60 -11.51 -27.67 -16.78
N ASN A 61 -12.39 -28.65 -16.80
CA ASN A 61 -12.24 -29.99 -17.35
C ASN A 61 -12.79 -29.89 -18.78
N GLN A 62 -12.29 -30.72 -19.69
CA GLN A 62 -12.70 -30.84 -21.10
C GLN A 62 -12.05 -29.83 -22.06
N GLU A 63 -11.73 -30.12 -23.31
CA GLU A 63 -11.66 -31.30 -24.18
C GLU A 63 -11.12 -30.68 -25.48
N GLU A 64 -10.06 -31.22 -26.09
CA GLU A 64 -9.91 -31.28 -27.56
C GLU A 64 -8.54 -31.84 -27.92
N ASN A 65 -8.53 -32.98 -28.60
CA ASN A 65 -8.05 -33.02 -29.98
C ASN A 65 -8.41 -34.38 -30.57
N GLN A 66 -9.56 -34.40 -31.25
CA GLN A 66 -9.75 -35.31 -32.37
C GLN A 66 -9.04 -34.72 -33.60
N GLU A 67 -8.36 -35.60 -34.32
CA GLU A 67 -8.05 -35.53 -35.75
C GLU A 67 -7.10 -34.43 -36.26
N GLU A 68 -5.83 -34.81 -36.50
CA GLU A 68 -5.28 -34.64 -37.85
C GLU A 68 -4.24 -35.74 -38.19
N LYS A 69 -4.71 -36.71 -38.99
CA LYS A 69 -4.01 -37.60 -39.94
C LYS A 69 -3.23 -38.83 -39.48
#